data_AF-F9SY09-F1
#
_entry.id   AF-F9SY09-F1
#
_cell.length_a   1.000
_cell.length_b   1.000
_cell.length_c   1.000
_cell.angle_alpha   90.00
_cell.angle_beta   90.00
_cell.angle_gamma   90.00
#
_symmetry.space_group_name_H-M   'P 1'
#
loop_
_entity.id
_entity.type
_entity.pdbx_description
1 polymer ?
#
loop_
_entity_poly.entity_id
_entity_poly.type
_entity_poly.pdbx_seq_one_letter_code
_entity_poly.pdbx_strand_id
1 'polypeptide(L)'
;MDKIYNELFSQSFPSDEQLVEFALKRHGYCMDNGYYGVTYPDDLDEYEREVEGQCIPEGMLRINYWDGSENESLVSERDYLSALKNYLTRKGNKELARCLTAA
;
A
#
# COMPACT_ATOMS: atom_id res chain seq x y z
N MET A 1 12.52 1.86 4.66
CA MET A 1 11.05 1.78 4.79
C MET A 1 10.40 3.14 4.97
N ASP A 2 10.75 3.93 5.99
CA ASP A 2 10.10 5.24 6.22
C ASP A 2 10.08 6.19 5.02
N LYS A 3 11.17 6.23 4.24
CA LYS A 3 11.22 7.03 3.01
C LYS A 3 10.18 6.57 1.96
N ILE A 4 10.10 5.25 1.73
CA ILE A 4 9.14 4.65 0.78
C ILE A 4 7.72 4.97 1.20
N TYR A 5 7.37 4.81 2.48
CA TYR A 5 6.03 5.14 2.98
C TYR A 5 5.71 6.63 2.86
N ASN A 6 6.66 7.51 3.20
CA ASN A 6 6.46 8.95 3.06
C ASN A 6 6.21 9.32 1.60
N GLU A 7 7.01 8.79 0.67
CA GLU A 7 6.83 9.03 -0.76
C GLU A 7 5.51 8.48 -1.25
N LEU A 8 5.17 7.22 -0.93
CA LEU A 8 3.93 6.55 -1.30
C LEU A 8 2.68 7.32 -0.84
N PHE A 9 2.65 7.81 0.40
CA PHE A 9 1.48 8.49 0.95
C PHE A 9 1.42 9.99 0.64
N SER A 10 2.56 10.60 0.27
CA SER A 10 2.62 12.03 -0.06
C SER A 10 2.06 12.38 -1.44
N GLN A 11 1.77 11.38 -2.27
CA GLN A 11 1.27 11.60 -3.62
C GLN A 11 -0.18 12.09 -3.61
N SER A 12 -0.61 12.71 -4.71
CA SER A 12 -1.94 13.32 -4.85
C SER A 12 -3.08 12.32 -5.04
N PHE A 13 -2.76 11.06 -5.35
CA PHE A 13 -3.73 9.99 -5.52
C PHE A 13 -3.18 8.69 -4.91
N PRO A 14 -4.01 7.89 -4.23
CA PRO A 14 -5.42 8.14 -3.90
C PRO A 14 -5.58 9.13 -2.72
N SER A 15 -6.81 9.63 -2.48
CA SER A 15 -7.08 10.50 -1.31
C SER A 15 -6.84 9.75 0.01
N ASP A 16 -6.71 10.47 1.12
CA ASP A 16 -6.51 9.84 2.43
C ASP A 16 -7.64 8.89 2.82
N GLU A 17 -8.89 9.23 2.48
CA GLU A 17 -10.06 8.37 2.67
C GLU A 17 -9.97 7.10 1.82
N GLN A 18 -9.58 7.25 0.56
CA GLN A 18 -9.41 6.13 -0.37
C GLN A 18 -8.26 5.22 0.05
N LEU A 19 -7.14 5.77 0.54
CA LEU A 19 -6.04 4.98 1.12
C LEU A 19 -6.55 4.08 2.26
N VAL A 20 -7.37 4.64 3.15
CA VAL A 20 -7.98 3.86 4.24
C VAL A 20 -8.97 2.82 3.70
N GLU A 21 -9.80 3.19 2.73
CA GLU A 21 -10.77 2.27 2.13
C GLU A 21 -10.08 1.06 1.46
N PHE A 22 -9.04 1.30 0.67
CA PHE A 22 -8.23 0.27 0.04
C PHE A 22 -7.57 -0.64 1.07
N ALA A 23 -6.95 -0.05 2.10
CA ALA A 23 -6.34 -0.81 3.19
C ALA A 23 -7.35 -1.71 3.93
N LEU A 24 -8.54 -1.18 4.26
CA LEU A 24 -9.60 -1.95 4.94
C LEU A 24 -10.18 -3.07 4.08
N LYS A 25 -10.20 -2.89 2.75
CA LYS A 25 -10.65 -3.90 1.80
C LYS A 25 -9.56 -4.89 1.41
N ARG A 26 -8.33 -4.73 1.92
CA ARG A 26 -7.13 -5.46 1.47
C ARG A 26 -7.00 -5.43 -0.06
N HIS A 27 -7.22 -4.25 -0.63
CA HIS A 27 -7.17 -4.02 -2.07
C HIS A 27 -6.06 -3.04 -2.40
N GLY A 28 -5.33 -3.34 -3.47
CA GLY A 28 -4.26 -2.52 -3.98
C GLY A 28 -4.73 -1.26 -4.68
N TYR A 29 -3.77 -0.44 -5.05
CA TYR A 29 -3.97 0.69 -5.94
C TYR A 29 -2.66 0.95 -6.67
N CYS A 30 -2.76 1.51 -7.87
CA CYS A 30 -1.63 2.00 -8.62
C CYS A 30 -1.90 3.47 -8.98
N MET A 31 -0.86 4.28 -8.92
CA MET A 31 -0.97 5.68 -9.34
C MET A 31 -0.96 5.80 -10.87
N ASP A 32 -1.53 6.89 -11.37
CA ASP A 32 -1.58 7.18 -12.81
C ASP A 32 -0.20 7.26 -13.47
N ASN A 33 0.85 7.53 -12.69
CA ASN A 33 2.22 7.56 -13.18
C ASN A 33 2.86 6.16 -13.30
N GLY A 34 2.19 5.11 -12.82
CA GLY A 34 2.66 3.73 -12.82
C GLY A 34 3.82 3.43 -11.87
N TYR A 35 4.36 4.43 -11.17
CA TYR A 35 5.61 4.28 -10.41
C TYR A 35 5.40 3.89 -8.95
N TYR A 36 4.24 4.23 -8.39
CA TYR A 36 3.93 3.97 -6.99
C TYR A 36 2.62 3.22 -6.87
N GLY A 37 2.61 2.19 -6.04
CA GLY A 37 1.41 1.40 -5.83
C GLY A 37 1.58 0.37 -4.73
N VAL A 38 0.45 -0.21 -4.36
CA VAL A 38 0.35 -1.31 -3.42
C VAL A 38 -0.41 -2.44 -4.11
N THR A 39 0.06 -3.67 -3.94
CA THR A 39 -0.62 -4.89 -4.38
C THR A 39 -0.76 -5.84 -3.20
N TYR A 40 -1.96 -6.28 -2.91
CA TYR A 40 -2.27 -7.34 -1.95
C TYR A 40 -2.25 -8.72 -2.63
N PRO A 41 -2.13 -9.82 -1.87
CA PRO A 41 -2.16 -11.17 -2.42
C PRO A 41 -3.38 -11.46 -3.30
N ASP A 42 -4.56 -10.96 -2.87
CA ASP A 42 -5.84 -11.18 -3.56
C ASP A 42 -6.04 -10.30 -4.79
N ASP A 43 -5.16 -9.32 -5.02
CA ASP A 43 -5.18 -8.53 -6.25
C ASP A 43 -4.55 -9.29 -7.42
N LEU A 44 -3.75 -10.33 -7.14
CA LEU A 44 -3.12 -11.13 -8.18
C LEU A 44 -4.15 -12.04 -8.84
N ASP A 45 -4.28 -11.93 -10.15
CA ASP A 45 -5.15 -12.80 -10.92
C ASP A 45 -4.55 -14.22 -11.10
N GLU A 46 -5.30 -15.11 -11.77
CA GLU A 46 -4.86 -16.48 -12.01
C GLU A 46 -3.63 -16.53 -12.94
N TYR A 47 -3.57 -15.65 -13.93
CA TYR A 47 -2.47 -15.62 -14.88
C TYR A 47 -1.18 -15.13 -14.22
N GLU A 48 -1.25 -14.07 -13.41
CA GLU A 48 -0.11 -13.55 -12.64
C GLU A 48 0.45 -14.61 -11.70
N ARG A 49 -0.42 -15.41 -11.06
CA ARG A 49 0.01 -16.46 -10.13
C ARG A 49 0.57 -17.69 -10.83
N GLU A 50 -0.12 -18.18 -11.86
CA GLU A 50 0.19 -19.49 -12.46
C GLU A 50 1.17 -19.40 -13.64
N VAL A 51 1.13 -18.32 -14.41
CA VAL A 51 1.95 -18.15 -15.61
C VAL A 51 3.16 -17.27 -15.34
N GLU A 52 2.96 -16.13 -14.68
CA GLU A 52 4.07 -15.22 -14.34
C GLU A 52 4.79 -15.63 -13.05
N GLY A 53 4.19 -16.54 -12.27
CA GLY A 53 4.77 -17.05 -11.02
C GLY A 53 4.85 -16.00 -9.90
N GLN A 54 4.04 -14.94 -9.98
CA GLN A 54 3.97 -13.92 -8.94
C GLN A 54 3.35 -14.50 -7.67
N CYS A 55 3.92 -14.15 -6.52
CA CYS A 55 3.40 -14.59 -5.23
C CYS A 55 3.68 -13.53 -4.17
N ILE A 56 2.61 -13.10 -3.49
CA ILE A 56 2.67 -12.26 -2.30
C ILE A 56 2.17 -13.12 -1.14
N PRO A 57 3.00 -13.43 -0.13
CA PRO A 57 2.59 -14.25 1.00
C PRO A 57 1.43 -13.62 1.79
N GLU A 58 0.60 -14.46 2.40
CA GLU A 58 -0.46 -13.99 3.31
C GLU A 58 0.10 -13.10 4.43
N GLY A 59 -0.61 -12.00 4.71
CA GLY A 59 -0.18 -10.98 5.67
C GLY A 59 0.99 -10.11 5.20
N MET A 60 1.42 -10.24 3.94
CA MET A 60 2.33 -9.33 3.27
C MET A 60 1.63 -8.59 2.12
N LEU A 61 2.24 -7.50 1.69
CA LEU A 61 1.87 -6.76 0.49
C LEU A 61 3.12 -6.30 -0.25
N ARG A 62 2.97 -6.09 -1.55
CA ARG A 62 4.02 -5.54 -2.41
C ARG A 62 3.82 -4.03 -2.54
N ILE A 63 4.90 -3.28 -2.41
CA ILE A 63 4.96 -1.85 -2.71
C ILE A 63 5.84 -1.66 -3.93
N ASN A 64 5.29 -1.06 -4.98
CA ASN A 64 6.05 -0.58 -6.13
C ASN A 64 6.43 0.88 -5.87
N TYR A 65 7.67 1.26 -6.19
CA TYR A 65 8.17 2.62 -6.00
C TYR A 65 9.30 2.95 -6.99
N TRP A 66 9.58 4.25 -7.14
CA TRP A 66 10.65 4.76 -8.01
C TRP A 66 11.67 5.61 -7.23
N ASP A 67 12.93 5.17 -7.18
CA ASP A 67 14.04 5.89 -6.55
C ASP A 67 15.17 6.28 -7.53
N GLY A 68 14.86 6.26 -8.82
CA GLY A 68 15.84 6.34 -9.92
C GLY A 68 15.79 5.10 -10.82
N SER A 69 15.19 4.02 -10.34
CA SER A 69 14.76 2.85 -11.09
C SER A 69 13.43 2.32 -10.57
N GLU A 70 12.77 1.48 -11.36
CA GLU A 70 11.60 0.72 -10.92
C GLU A 70 12.03 -0.32 -9.90
N ASN A 71 11.41 -0.30 -8.72
CA ASN A 71 11.70 -1.21 -7.64
C ASN A 71 10.40 -1.70 -7.00
N GLU A 72 10.48 -2.88 -6.41
CA GLU A 72 9.41 -3.46 -5.59
C GLU A 72 9.96 -3.89 -4.22
N SER A 73 9.09 -3.92 -3.22
CA SER A 73 9.42 -4.42 -1.90
C SER A 73 8.23 -5.14 -1.26
N LEU A 74 8.49 -6.33 -0.73
CA LEU A 74 7.54 -7.05 0.12
C LEU A 74 7.63 -6.52 1.55
N VAL A 75 6.49 -6.21 2.12
CA VAL A 75 6.38 -5.68 3.49
C VAL A 75 5.25 -6.38 4.21
N SER A 76 5.29 -6.40 5.55
CA SER A 76 4.14 -6.90 6.30
C SER A 76 2.97 -5.91 6.20
N GLU A 77 1.75 -6.43 6.06
CA GLU A 77 0.54 -5.63 6.07
C GLU A 77 0.45 -4.79 7.36
N ARG A 78 0.85 -5.38 8.49
CA ARG A 78 0.91 -4.70 9.78
C ARG A 78 1.80 -3.45 9.74
N ASP A 79 2.98 -3.54 9.14
CA ASP A 79 3.92 -2.40 9.09
C ASP A 79 3.39 -1.31 8.15
N TYR A 80 2.76 -1.69 7.03
CA TYR A 80 2.07 -0.76 6.14
C TYR A 80 0.92 -0.02 6.85
N LEU A 81 0.03 -0.76 7.53
CA LEU A 81 -1.09 -0.18 8.29
C LEU A 81 -0.60 0.75 9.40
N SER A 82 0.45 0.35 10.11
CA SER A 82 1.09 1.20 11.12
C SER A 82 1.67 2.47 10.51
N ALA A 83 2.31 2.39 9.34
CA ALA A 83 2.86 3.54 8.63
C ALA A 83 1.74 4.48 8.15
N LEU A 84 0.67 3.95 7.56
CA LEU A 84 -0.49 4.72 7.10
C LEU A 84 -1.18 5.43 8.27
N LYS A 85 -1.38 4.73 9.38
CA LYS A 85 -1.93 5.32 10.62
C LYS A 85 -1.08 6.49 11.12
N ASN A 86 0.24 6.32 11.13
CA ASN A 86 1.17 7.38 11.54
C ASN A 86 1.12 8.58 10.59
N TYR A 87 1.07 8.34 9.28
CA TYR A 87 0.93 9.38 8.27
C TYR A 87 -0.36 10.21 8.47
N LEU A 88 -1.51 9.54 8.57
CA LEU A 88 -2.81 10.20 8.80
C LEU A 88 -2.82 11.00 10.10
N THR A 89 -2.24 10.46 11.18
CA THR A 89 -2.14 11.15 12.46
C THR A 89 -1.31 12.43 12.35
N ARG A 90 -0.17 12.39 11.65
CA ARG A 90 0.71 13.56 11.44
C ARG A 90 0.06 14.64 10.58
N LYS A 91 -0.78 14.25 9.63
CA LYS A 91 -1.55 15.16 8.76
C LYS A 91 -2.76 15.79 9.47
N GLY A 92 -3.12 15.30 10.66
CA GLY A 92 -4.26 15.78 11.46
C GLY A 92 -5.54 14.95 11.28
N ASN A 93 -5.52 13.92 10.41
CA ASN A 93 -6.64 13.06 10.08
C ASN A 93 -6.80 11.91 11.09
N LYS A 94 -6.97 12.26 12.37
CA LYS A 94 -7.02 11.31 13.48
C LYS A 94 -8.18 10.32 13.39
N GLU A 95 -9.33 10.74 12.86
CA GLU A 95 -10.49 9.86 12.72
C GLU A 95 -10.24 8.76 11.67
N LEU A 96 -9.65 9.11 10.52
CA LEU A 96 -9.21 8.12 9.53
C LEU A 96 -8.16 7.15 10.10
N ALA A 97 -7.20 7.68 10.87
CA ALA A 97 -6.18 6.85 11.54
C ALA A 97 -6.79 5.84 12.54
N ARG A 98 -7.93 6.15 13.16
CA ARG A 98 -8.63 5.24 14.08
C ARG A 98 -9.32 4.09 13.38
N CYS A 99 -9.71 4.25 12.12
CA CYS A 99 -10.30 3.16 11.34
C CYS A 99 -9.32 2.00 11.14
N LEU A 100 -8.01 2.28 11.10
CA LEU A 100 -6.94 1.30 10.87
C LEU A 100 -6.55 0.50 12.13
N THR A 101 -7.33 0.59 13.22
CA THR A 101 -7.02 -0.07 14.51
C THR A 101 -7.82 -1.35 14.78
N ALA A 102 -8.60 -1.83 13.81
CA ALA A 102 -9.60 -2.88 14.01
C ALA A 102 -9.41 -4.16 13.15
N ALA A 103 -8.20 -4.41 12.61
CA ALA A 103 -7.86 -5.68 11.96
C ALA A 103 -7.03 -6.56 12.90
#